data_AF-A0A7K0FP92-F1
#
_entry.id   AF-A0A7K0FP92-F1
#
_cell.length_a   1.000
_cell.length_b   1.000
_cell.length_c   1.000
_cell.angle_alpha   90.00
_cell.angle_beta   90.00
_cell.angle_gamma   90.00
#
_symmetry.space_group_name_H-M   'P 1'
#
loop_
_entity.id
_entity.type
_entity.pdbx_description
1 polymer ?
#
loop_
_entity_poly.entity_id
_entity_poly.type
_entity_poly.pdbx_seq_one_letter_code
_entity_poly.pdbx_strand_id
1 'polypeptide(L)'
;MMKKITYLKILICTMILSISITSCEKFSLLKNEDVEHISAGINLKTKTIWEFVSENNFHENDPTKIGLFGKAVQHAGLKDLLNDSKQNLTVIIPNDDVLLNFIIGLGYTEVEDVPPIILKNILLNNIIEGRVRSFDLEAGVDKSYPSLSNDSLYLTRTIAVGNEYVLTVNASPNASSVSASVRTQNLEFINGVAHVVNSFTYYIAKTNPQDQVNPANVSILSDTIYVTKDTYLQNGTANRTLNYGAVLDVQTKLFGATGNAASFSKRTLTQYAVRAPRFSGRIGTVRLEMFFNTIQNATTMNFFEDQNVDWNESTVSWVTAPTFGSISIGSINVTQAMRNTWANIDITSFYNAALTQGKTFVNIGGAVVQDLNTHFRSKEFSGGAFRSRLILSSPPVSIISPAANNPLEVSVSNPVKVLSLNELRFQGTADKNISYTLTQAPQNGFLVLNGIPLLVNSSFTQEQIAKGVVKYLYNGTSPSTDALTLEARDFQGGIYNQLINLNINIR
;
A
#
# COMPACT_ATOMS: atom_id res chain seq x y z
N MET A 1 19.40 76.23 22.76
CA MET A 1 18.99 74.80 22.83
C MET A 1 18.46 74.44 21.46
N MET A 2 18.99 73.54 20.65
CA MET A 2 19.81 72.34 20.85
C MET A 2 20.91 72.25 19.79
N LYS A 3 22.04 71.68 20.21
CA LYS A 3 23.26 71.39 19.45
C LYS A 3 23.15 70.01 18.77
N LYS A 4 23.94 69.84 17.69
CA LYS A 4 24.60 68.57 17.28
C LYS A 4 23.70 67.37 16.87
N ILE A 5 23.13 67.36 15.66
CA ILE A 5 22.84 66.10 14.92
C ILE A 5 22.85 66.38 13.41
N THR A 6 24.02 66.39 12.74
CA THR A 6 24.03 66.30 11.26
C THR A 6 25.27 65.64 10.67
N TYR A 7 26.37 65.50 11.42
CA TYR A 7 27.61 64.90 10.88
C TYR A 7 27.82 63.40 11.17
N LEU A 8 26.88 62.73 11.88
CA LEU A 8 26.97 61.28 12.16
C LEU A 8 26.22 60.39 11.13
N LYS A 9 25.45 60.97 10.21
CA LYS A 9 24.70 60.21 9.18
C LYS A 9 25.43 60.05 7.84
N ILE A 10 26.54 60.76 7.63
CA ILE A 10 27.28 60.71 6.35
C ILE A 10 28.48 59.73 6.40
N LEU A 11 28.90 59.28 7.59
CA LEU A 11 29.99 58.31 7.73
C LEU A 11 29.51 56.85 7.97
N ILE A 12 28.20 56.62 8.12
CA ILE A 12 27.63 55.25 8.27
C ILE A 12 27.03 54.75 6.93
N CYS A 13 26.72 55.63 5.99
CA CYS A 13 26.24 55.22 4.66
C CYS A 13 27.35 54.83 3.68
N THR A 14 28.62 55.14 3.96
CA THR A 14 29.76 54.76 3.10
C THR A 14 30.52 53.52 3.58
N MET A 15 30.16 52.94 4.73
CA MET A 15 30.72 51.66 5.21
C MET A 15 29.71 50.49 5.16
N ILE A 16 28.45 50.75 4.78
CA ILE A 16 27.43 49.71 4.53
C ILE A 16 27.21 49.47 3.03
N LEU A 17 27.76 50.33 2.16
CA LEU A 17 27.70 50.19 0.70
C LEU A 17 28.90 49.43 0.09
N SER A 18 29.70 48.75 0.92
CA SER A 18 30.82 47.90 0.49
C SER A 18 30.71 46.44 0.96
N ILE A 19 29.59 46.04 1.58
CA ILE A 19 29.31 44.65 1.97
C ILE A 19 28.03 44.11 1.31
N SER A 20 27.32 44.90 0.52
CA SER A 20 26.01 44.55 -0.04
C SER A 20 26.00 44.33 -1.58
N ILE A 21 27.17 44.18 -2.21
CA ILE A 21 27.27 43.94 -3.67
C ILE A 21 27.85 42.56 -4.02
N THR A 22 28.29 41.75 -3.05
CA THR A 22 28.79 40.39 -3.34
C THR A 22 27.71 39.29 -3.26
N SER A 23 26.46 39.62 -2.93
CA SER A 23 25.39 38.62 -2.82
C SER A 23 24.48 38.51 -4.05
N CYS A 24 24.71 39.30 -5.11
CA CYS A 24 23.89 39.28 -6.33
C CYS A 24 24.60 38.70 -7.56
N GLU A 25 25.90 38.40 -7.49
CA GLU A 25 26.64 37.72 -8.58
C GLU A 25 26.75 36.20 -8.39
N LYS A 26 26.56 35.67 -7.17
CA LYS A 26 26.55 34.21 -6.95
C LYS A 26 25.33 33.50 -7.55
N PHE A 27 24.28 34.25 -7.87
CA PHE A 27 23.01 33.71 -8.40
C PHE A 27 22.96 33.59 -9.92
N SER A 28 23.89 34.19 -10.66
CA SER A 28 23.99 34.01 -12.12
C SER A 28 24.76 32.74 -12.50
N LEU A 29 25.39 32.06 -11.54
CA LEU A 29 26.38 30.99 -11.76
C LEU A 29 25.82 29.59 -12.06
N LEU A 30 24.60 29.49 -12.58
CA LEU A 30 24.03 28.20 -12.94
C LEU A 30 23.24 28.26 -14.27
N LYS A 31 23.75 29.05 -15.21
CA LYS A 31 23.41 28.96 -16.63
C LYS A 31 24.70 28.73 -17.40
N ASN A 32 24.96 27.52 -17.90
CA ASN A 32 25.82 27.40 -19.07
C ASN A 32 24.91 27.44 -20.31
N GLU A 33 24.39 28.63 -20.58
CA GLU A 33 23.94 29.03 -21.90
C GLU A 33 24.68 30.32 -22.21
N ASP A 34 25.81 30.18 -22.89
CA ASP A 34 26.24 31.19 -23.84
C ASP A 34 26.51 30.48 -25.17
N VAL A 35 25.79 30.87 -26.21
CA VAL A 35 25.94 30.34 -27.58
C VAL A 35 27.24 30.89 -28.21
N GLU A 36 27.91 31.83 -27.53
CA GLU A 36 29.20 32.39 -27.92
C GLU A 36 30.24 32.26 -26.79
N HIS A 37 30.94 31.11 -26.73
CA HIS A 37 32.32 30.97 -26.23
C HIS A 37 32.81 31.81 -25.02
N ILE A 38 32.08 31.86 -23.90
CA ILE A 38 32.65 32.31 -22.61
C ILE A 38 32.17 31.36 -21.49
N SER A 39 33.11 30.76 -20.75
CA SER A 39 32.81 29.89 -19.60
C SER A 39 31.83 30.57 -18.64
N ALA A 40 30.64 29.99 -18.45
CA ALA A 40 29.78 30.42 -17.36
C ALA A 40 30.42 30.04 -16.03
N GLY A 41 30.91 31.05 -15.31
CA GLY A 41 31.26 30.92 -13.91
C GLY A 41 32.62 30.31 -13.59
N ILE A 42 32.87 30.17 -12.29
CA ILE A 42 34.08 29.58 -11.70
C ILE A 42 34.43 28.31 -12.47
N ASN A 43 35.70 28.14 -12.84
CA ASN A 43 36.16 26.96 -13.57
C ASN A 43 36.03 25.69 -12.70
N LEU A 44 34.86 25.06 -12.77
CA LEU A 44 34.53 23.81 -12.08
C LEU A 44 35.36 22.62 -12.61
N LYS A 45 35.99 22.74 -13.78
CA LYS A 45 36.79 21.65 -14.40
C LYS A 45 38.02 21.26 -13.59
N THR A 46 38.42 22.09 -12.63
CA THR A 46 39.53 21.82 -11.71
C THR A 46 39.10 21.06 -10.46
N LYS A 47 37.79 20.93 -10.23
CA LYS A 47 37.21 20.30 -9.05
C LYS A 47 36.48 19.02 -9.39
N THR A 48 36.40 18.11 -8.44
CA THR A 48 35.50 16.95 -8.50
C THR A 48 34.08 17.37 -8.14
N ILE A 49 33.10 16.54 -8.52
CA ILE A 49 31.71 16.73 -8.11
C ILE A 49 31.59 16.72 -6.58
N TRP A 50 32.31 15.84 -5.89
CA TRP A 50 32.34 15.81 -4.42
C TRP A 50 32.89 17.09 -3.80
N GLU A 51 34.04 17.57 -4.29
CA GLU A 51 34.63 18.83 -3.81
C GLU A 51 33.63 19.96 -3.94
N PHE A 52 32.95 20.05 -5.08
CA PHE A 52 31.90 21.04 -5.27
C PHE A 52 30.76 20.89 -4.27
N VAL A 53 30.09 19.74 -4.16
CA VAL A 53 28.89 19.61 -3.29
C VAL A 53 29.20 19.69 -1.79
N SER A 54 30.47 19.56 -1.38
CA SER A 54 30.90 19.62 0.02
C SER A 54 31.51 20.98 0.43
N GLU A 55 31.69 21.91 -0.51
CA GLU A 55 32.21 23.25 -0.25
C GLU A 55 31.39 24.03 0.79
N ASN A 56 32.04 24.94 1.53
CA ASN A 56 31.38 25.86 2.47
C ASN A 56 30.39 25.15 3.42
N ASN A 57 30.80 24.02 4.00
CA ASN A 57 29.96 23.18 4.85
C ASN A 57 28.68 22.69 4.14
N PHE A 58 28.85 22.07 2.96
CA PHE A 58 27.73 21.66 2.11
C PHE A 58 26.83 22.83 1.69
N HIS A 59 27.45 23.92 1.22
CA HIS A 59 26.74 25.10 0.75
C HIS A 59 25.76 25.65 1.80
N GLU A 60 26.16 25.64 3.07
CA GLU A 60 25.32 26.10 4.17
C GLU A 60 25.01 27.60 3.98
N ASN A 61 23.71 27.94 3.93
CA ASN A 61 23.19 29.28 3.60
C ASN A 61 23.38 29.71 2.12
N ASP A 62 23.81 28.81 1.24
CA ASP A 62 23.85 29.09 -0.19
C ASP A 62 22.43 28.97 -0.78
N PRO A 63 22.01 29.95 -1.60
CA PRO A 63 20.68 29.93 -2.18
C PRO A 63 20.46 28.86 -3.27
N THR A 64 21.51 28.19 -3.72
CA THR A 64 21.40 27.07 -4.68
C THR A 64 20.61 25.89 -4.10
N LYS A 65 20.56 25.76 -2.76
CA LYS A 65 19.84 24.71 -2.04
C LYS A 65 20.20 23.32 -2.58
N ILE A 66 21.48 22.97 -2.57
CA ILE A 66 21.98 21.64 -2.98
C ILE A 66 22.77 20.92 -1.87
N GLY A 67 22.85 21.52 -0.68
CA GLY A 67 23.66 21.04 0.42
C GLY A 67 23.21 19.68 0.95
N LEU A 68 21.89 19.44 0.95
CA LEU A 68 21.29 18.20 1.40
C LEU A 68 21.71 17.01 0.52
N PHE A 69 21.90 17.23 -0.79
CA PHE A 69 22.43 16.20 -1.67
C PHE A 69 23.86 15.81 -1.27
N GLY A 70 24.72 16.77 -0.94
CA GLY A 70 26.08 16.49 -0.47
C GLY A 70 26.11 15.68 0.84
N LYS A 71 25.23 16.03 1.79
CA LYS A 71 25.03 15.26 3.04
C LYS A 71 24.52 13.85 2.74
N ALA A 72 23.57 13.72 1.82
CA ALA A 72 23.04 12.42 1.40
C ALA A 72 24.10 11.53 0.74
N VAL A 73 24.97 12.10 -0.11
CA VAL A 73 26.12 11.39 -0.70
C VAL A 73 27.08 10.90 0.39
N GLN A 74 27.35 11.74 1.40
CA GLN A 74 28.20 11.37 2.53
C GLN A 74 27.60 10.20 3.30
N HIS A 75 26.33 10.31 3.69
CA HIS A 75 25.61 9.28 4.46
C HIS A 75 25.48 7.96 3.69
N ALA A 76 25.27 8.02 2.38
CA ALA A 76 25.21 6.87 1.49
C ALA A 76 26.57 6.20 1.21
N GLY A 77 27.68 6.78 1.69
CA GLY A 77 29.03 6.28 1.41
C GLY A 77 29.44 6.41 -0.06
N LEU A 78 28.95 7.44 -0.77
CA LEU A 78 29.23 7.69 -2.19
C LEU A 78 30.32 8.76 -2.42
N LYS A 79 30.95 9.24 -1.33
CA LYS A 79 32.03 10.23 -1.39
C LYS A 79 33.13 9.83 -2.37
N ASP A 80 33.67 8.62 -2.24
CA ASP A 80 34.83 8.19 -3.03
C ASP A 80 34.47 8.09 -4.52
N LEU A 81 33.25 7.65 -4.85
CA LEU A 81 32.75 7.63 -6.22
C LEU A 81 32.71 9.04 -6.83
N LEU A 82 32.18 10.03 -6.11
CA LEU A 82 32.07 11.40 -6.61
C LEU A 82 33.36 12.22 -6.48
N ASN A 83 34.36 11.72 -5.76
CA ASN A 83 35.66 12.37 -5.57
C ASN A 83 36.79 11.77 -6.41
N ASP A 84 36.60 10.61 -7.04
CA ASP A 84 37.61 10.03 -7.91
C ASP A 84 37.70 10.85 -9.22
N SER A 85 38.85 11.49 -9.43
CA SER A 85 39.12 12.34 -10.59
C SER A 85 39.18 11.58 -11.92
N LYS A 86 39.32 10.25 -11.87
CA LYS A 86 39.35 9.38 -13.06
C LYS A 86 37.96 8.97 -13.53
N GLN A 87 36.94 9.18 -12.69
CA GLN A 87 35.57 8.87 -13.06
C GLN A 87 35.09 9.77 -14.19
N ASN A 88 34.05 9.31 -14.88
CA ASN A 88 33.40 10.07 -15.92
C ASN A 88 31.88 9.91 -15.74
N LEU A 89 31.27 10.79 -14.96
CA LEU A 89 29.88 10.64 -14.52
C LEU A 89 28.97 11.73 -15.09
N THR A 90 27.68 11.43 -15.17
CA THR A 90 26.63 12.46 -15.19
C THR A 90 25.75 12.29 -13.96
N VAL A 91 25.61 13.35 -13.17
CA VAL A 91 24.92 13.34 -11.87
C VAL A 91 23.71 14.26 -11.90
N ILE A 92 22.54 13.74 -11.55
CA ILE A 92 21.32 14.52 -11.36
C ILE A 92 21.21 14.89 -9.87
N ILE A 93 21.30 16.19 -9.59
CA ILE A 93 21.31 16.76 -8.24
C ILE A 93 19.92 17.33 -7.94
N PRO A 94 19.10 16.70 -7.07
CA PRO A 94 17.90 17.33 -6.56
C PRO A 94 18.25 18.50 -5.63
N ASN A 95 17.42 19.53 -5.62
CA ASN A 95 17.52 20.58 -4.61
C ASN A 95 17.07 20.08 -3.22
N ASP A 96 17.42 20.82 -2.18
CA ASP A 96 17.24 20.43 -0.78
C ASP A 96 15.77 20.23 -0.41
N ASP A 97 14.91 21.18 -0.78
CA ASP A 97 13.48 21.12 -0.44
C ASP A 97 12.83 19.85 -1.04
N VAL A 98 13.21 19.52 -2.27
CA VAL A 98 12.67 18.40 -3.03
C VAL A 98 13.18 17.05 -2.52
N LEU A 99 14.48 16.95 -2.24
CA LEU A 99 15.07 15.75 -1.67
C LEU A 99 14.49 15.48 -0.26
N LEU A 100 14.35 16.53 0.57
CA LEU A 100 13.73 16.42 1.88
C LEU A 100 12.28 15.96 1.79
N ASN A 101 11.47 16.55 0.91
CA ASN A 101 10.07 16.14 0.71
C ASN A 101 9.96 14.67 0.29
N PHE A 102 10.88 14.20 -0.56
CA PHE A 102 10.94 12.80 -0.95
C PHE A 102 11.29 11.89 0.25
N ILE A 103 12.27 12.28 1.09
CA ILE A 103 12.65 11.55 2.30
C ILE A 103 11.50 11.47 3.32
N ILE A 104 10.79 12.57 3.52
CA ILE A 104 9.56 12.60 4.33
C ILE A 104 8.50 11.66 3.76
N GLY A 105 8.36 11.63 2.43
CA GLY A 105 7.48 10.68 1.74
C GLY A 105 7.84 9.21 1.95
N LEU A 106 9.12 8.90 2.25
CA LEU A 106 9.57 7.56 2.64
C LEU A 106 9.31 7.24 4.13
N GLY A 107 8.87 8.21 4.92
CA GLY A 107 8.60 8.07 6.35
C GLY A 107 9.76 8.44 7.28
N TYR A 108 10.80 9.11 6.78
CA TYR A 108 11.96 9.57 7.56
C TYR A 108 11.89 11.08 7.79
N THR A 109 12.49 11.58 8.89
CA THR A 109 12.48 13.01 9.21
C THR A 109 13.62 13.79 8.58
N GLU A 110 14.81 13.19 8.53
CA GLU A 110 16.00 13.77 7.92
C GLU A 110 16.80 12.73 7.12
N VAL A 111 17.82 13.19 6.38
CA VAL A 111 18.66 12.33 5.52
C VAL A 111 19.36 11.25 6.33
N GLU A 112 19.83 11.62 7.52
CA GLU A 112 20.61 10.80 8.42
C GLU A 112 19.79 9.63 9.01
N ASP A 113 18.47 9.74 9.05
CA ASP A 113 17.56 8.66 9.47
C ASP A 113 17.42 7.55 8.42
N VAL A 114 17.68 7.87 7.15
CA VAL A 114 17.51 6.91 6.05
C VAL A 114 18.61 5.85 6.14
N PRO A 115 18.29 4.54 6.09
CA PRO A 115 19.33 3.51 6.05
C PRO A 115 20.32 3.75 4.89
N PRO A 116 21.64 3.75 5.12
CA PRO A 116 22.64 4.09 4.10
C PRO A 116 22.51 3.31 2.81
N ILE A 117 22.15 2.01 2.86
CA ILE A 117 21.98 1.18 1.66
C ILE A 117 20.77 1.61 0.81
N ILE A 118 19.68 2.06 1.44
CA ILE A 118 18.50 2.57 0.74
C ILE A 118 18.87 3.88 0.05
N LEU A 119 19.47 4.81 0.81
CA LEU A 119 19.85 6.12 0.27
C LEU A 119 20.86 5.97 -0.88
N LYS A 120 21.84 5.08 -0.72
CA LYS A 120 22.80 4.73 -1.78
C LYS A 120 22.09 4.26 -3.04
N ASN A 121 21.15 3.33 -2.94
CA ASN A 121 20.41 2.83 -4.10
C ASN A 121 19.61 3.94 -4.81
N ILE A 122 18.96 4.81 -4.03
CA ILE A 122 18.18 5.95 -4.54
C ILE A 122 19.07 6.96 -5.28
N LEU A 123 20.23 7.30 -4.72
CA LEU A 123 21.16 8.25 -5.33
C LEU A 123 21.82 7.66 -6.58
N LEU A 124 22.21 6.38 -6.56
CA LEU A 124 22.78 5.70 -7.73
C LEU A 124 21.81 5.60 -8.92
N ASN A 125 20.49 5.66 -8.67
CA ASN A 125 19.49 5.75 -9.74
C ASN A 125 19.61 7.04 -10.57
N ASN A 126 20.18 8.10 -9.97
CA ASN A 126 20.34 9.43 -10.56
C ASN A 126 21.78 9.71 -11.04
N ILE A 127 22.61 8.67 -11.15
CA ILE A 127 24.00 8.76 -11.62
C ILE A 127 24.18 7.77 -12.77
N ILE A 128 24.77 8.23 -13.87
CA ILE A 128 25.14 7.39 -15.02
C ILE A 128 26.63 7.54 -15.34
N GLU A 129 27.19 6.54 -16.01
CA GLU A 129 28.51 6.66 -16.64
C GLU A 129 28.45 7.50 -17.92
N GLY A 130 29.50 8.26 -18.17
CA GLY A 130 29.66 9.17 -19.31
C GLY A 130 29.34 10.62 -18.99
N ARG A 131 29.78 11.52 -19.87
CA ARG A 131 29.42 12.96 -19.85
C ARG A 131 28.29 13.18 -20.83
N VAL A 132 27.12 13.52 -20.30
CA VAL A 132 25.95 13.84 -21.10
C VAL A 132 25.55 15.28 -20.82
N ARG A 133 25.82 16.15 -21.78
CA ARG A 133 25.38 17.55 -21.76
C ARG A 133 24.11 17.68 -22.58
N SER A 134 23.31 18.70 -22.31
CA SER A 134 22.06 18.92 -23.03
C SER A 134 22.28 19.03 -24.54
N PHE A 135 23.37 19.68 -24.98
CA PHE A 135 23.73 19.82 -26.39
C PHE A 135 24.37 18.56 -27.02
N ASP A 136 24.75 17.55 -26.23
CA ASP A 136 25.17 16.24 -26.77
C ASP A 136 23.96 15.41 -27.23
N LEU A 137 22.74 15.86 -26.90
CA LEU A 137 21.49 15.17 -27.21
C LEU A 137 20.80 15.77 -28.45
N GLU A 138 20.22 14.90 -29.26
CA GLU A 138 19.29 15.28 -30.32
C GLU A 138 17.98 15.80 -29.71
N ALA A 139 17.45 16.88 -30.28
CA ALA A 139 16.20 17.48 -29.78
C ALA A 139 15.00 16.56 -30.06
N GLY A 140 14.15 16.36 -29.04
CA GLY A 140 12.95 15.55 -29.10
C GLY A 140 13.17 14.04 -28.96
N VAL A 141 14.42 13.60 -28.71
CA VAL A 141 14.75 12.18 -28.54
C VAL A 141 14.97 11.84 -27.07
N ASP A 142 14.19 10.89 -26.56
CA ASP A 142 14.35 10.37 -25.20
C ASP A 142 15.46 9.32 -25.16
N LYS A 143 16.64 9.71 -24.65
CA LYS A 143 17.78 8.80 -24.60
C LYS A 143 17.87 8.11 -23.25
N SER A 144 17.89 6.78 -23.26
CA SER A 144 18.02 5.95 -22.07
C SER A 144 19.49 5.62 -21.77
N TYR A 145 19.85 5.70 -20.50
CA TYR A 145 21.16 5.32 -19.98
C TYR A 145 21.00 4.35 -18.81
N PRO A 146 21.86 3.33 -18.68
CA PRO A 146 21.90 2.52 -17.46
C PRO A 146 22.45 3.38 -16.30
N SER A 147 21.64 3.54 -15.26
CA SER A 147 22.09 4.15 -14.01
C SER A 147 23.03 3.22 -13.27
N LEU A 148 23.78 3.76 -12.30
CA LEU A 148 24.64 2.96 -11.43
C LEU A 148 23.84 2.04 -10.47
N SER A 149 22.51 2.21 -10.37
CA SER A 149 21.61 1.25 -9.71
C SER A 149 21.13 0.13 -10.65
N ASN A 150 21.62 0.09 -11.90
CA ASN A 150 21.18 -0.80 -12.98
C ASN A 150 19.70 -0.62 -13.37
N ASP A 151 19.17 0.59 -13.24
CA ASP A 151 17.86 0.98 -13.78
C ASP A 151 18.05 1.89 -15.00
N SER A 152 16.97 2.31 -15.66
CA SER A 152 17.07 3.29 -16.75
C SER A 152 16.94 4.72 -16.25
N LEU A 153 17.87 5.60 -16.61
CA LEU A 153 17.73 7.04 -16.50
C LEU A 153 17.53 7.63 -17.89
N TYR A 154 16.42 8.34 -18.12
CA TYR A 154 16.18 8.99 -19.41
C TYR A 154 16.57 10.46 -19.36
N LEU A 155 17.22 10.93 -20.42
CA LEU A 155 17.54 12.34 -20.63
C LEU A 155 17.00 12.77 -21.99
N THR A 156 16.22 13.84 -21.99
CA THR A 156 15.56 14.38 -23.19
C THR A 156 15.83 15.87 -23.30
N ARG A 157 16.36 16.29 -24.44
CA ARG A 157 16.46 17.70 -24.81
C ARG A 157 15.23 18.11 -25.62
N THR A 158 14.63 19.26 -25.31
CA THR A 158 13.57 19.88 -26.12
C THR A 158 13.94 21.31 -26.50
N ILE A 159 13.25 21.83 -27.52
CA ILE A 159 13.39 23.21 -27.98
C ILE A 159 12.20 24.01 -27.46
N ALA A 160 12.47 25.10 -26.75
CA ALA A 160 11.50 26.08 -26.30
C ALA A 160 11.83 27.46 -26.87
N VAL A 161 10.85 28.36 -26.88
CA VAL A 161 11.07 29.74 -27.35
C VAL A 161 12.11 30.42 -26.45
N GLY A 162 13.24 30.81 -27.06
CA GLY A 162 14.36 31.45 -26.35
C GLY A 162 15.30 30.48 -25.62
N ASN A 163 15.12 29.15 -25.75
CA ASN A 163 16.03 28.14 -25.20
C ASN A 163 15.96 26.83 -26.03
N GLU A 164 17.01 26.53 -26.80
CA GLU A 164 17.07 25.33 -27.66
C GLU A 164 17.55 24.05 -26.94
N TYR A 165 17.89 24.15 -25.66
CA TYR A 165 18.61 23.13 -24.90
C TYR A 165 17.90 22.76 -23.60
N VAL A 166 16.57 22.86 -23.55
CA VAL A 166 15.80 22.52 -22.35
C VAL A 166 15.95 21.03 -22.04
N LEU A 167 16.65 20.70 -20.95
CA LEU A 167 16.86 19.32 -20.53
C LEU A 167 15.78 18.88 -19.52
N THR A 168 15.27 17.66 -19.72
CA THR A 168 14.37 16.98 -18.79
C THR A 168 14.90 15.58 -18.48
N VAL A 169 14.68 15.14 -17.25
CA VAL A 169 15.07 13.82 -16.73
C VAL A 169 13.82 12.96 -16.62
N ASN A 170 13.91 11.69 -17.02
CA ASN A 170 12.84 10.70 -16.94
C ASN A 170 11.52 11.10 -17.63
N ALA A 171 11.59 12.01 -18.61
CA ALA A 171 10.51 12.26 -19.55
C ALA A 171 10.58 11.21 -20.66
N SER A 172 9.95 10.04 -20.48
CA SER A 172 9.90 9.02 -21.53
C SER A 172 8.56 8.29 -21.55
N PRO A 173 7.95 8.05 -22.73
CA PRO A 173 6.75 7.24 -22.84
C PRO A 173 7.01 5.74 -22.55
N ASN A 174 8.27 5.33 -22.43
CA ASN A 174 8.70 3.96 -22.11
C ASN A 174 8.84 3.72 -20.60
N ALA A 175 8.70 4.76 -19.78
CA ALA A 175 8.67 4.68 -18.33
C ALA A 175 7.35 5.24 -17.78
N SER A 176 7.05 4.94 -16.52
CA SER A 176 5.98 5.59 -15.75
C SER A 176 6.54 6.57 -14.72
N SER A 177 7.81 6.95 -14.88
CA SER A 177 8.49 7.91 -14.02
C SER A 177 7.82 9.27 -14.04
N VAL A 178 7.91 9.99 -12.93
CA VAL A 178 7.62 11.43 -12.88
C VAL A 178 8.79 12.15 -13.52
N SER A 179 8.55 12.98 -14.53
CA SER A 179 9.62 13.75 -15.17
C SER A 179 10.12 14.88 -14.26
N ALA A 180 11.40 15.22 -14.40
CA ALA A 180 12.00 16.34 -13.72
C ALA A 180 12.60 17.36 -14.69
N SER A 181 12.23 18.62 -14.52
CA SER A 181 12.83 19.72 -15.26
C SER A 181 14.18 20.09 -14.67
N VAL A 182 15.18 20.22 -15.53
CA VAL A 182 16.51 20.68 -15.15
C VAL A 182 16.51 22.21 -15.06
N ARG A 183 16.79 22.74 -13.87
CA ARG A 183 16.94 24.19 -13.62
C ARG A 183 18.30 24.68 -14.07
N THR A 184 19.30 23.83 -13.91
CA THR A 184 20.70 24.14 -14.14
C THR A 184 21.35 22.96 -14.82
N GLN A 185 21.95 23.20 -15.98
CA GLN A 185 22.51 22.14 -16.80
C GLN A 185 23.98 22.38 -17.10
N ASN A 186 24.66 21.30 -17.45
CA ASN A 186 26.01 21.31 -18.00
C ASN A 186 27.07 21.89 -17.05
N LEU A 187 26.98 21.58 -15.74
CA LEU A 187 28.04 21.90 -14.79
C LEU A 187 29.22 20.94 -15.03
N GLU A 188 30.31 21.42 -15.63
CA GLU A 188 31.45 20.58 -16.01
C GLU A 188 32.52 20.52 -14.92
N PHE A 189 32.79 19.30 -14.42
CA PHE A 189 33.80 18.98 -13.41
C PHE A 189 34.93 18.13 -14.00
N ILE A 190 36.03 17.95 -13.25
CA ILE A 190 37.15 17.10 -13.67
C ILE A 190 36.70 15.65 -13.92
N ASN A 191 35.71 15.18 -13.17
CA ASN A 191 35.23 13.80 -13.20
C ASN A 191 33.78 13.62 -13.70
N GLY A 192 33.20 14.65 -14.33
CA GLY A 192 31.88 14.49 -14.94
C GLY A 192 31.13 15.78 -15.23
N VAL A 193 29.83 15.62 -15.42
CA VAL A 193 28.84 16.69 -15.58
C VAL A 193 27.77 16.56 -14.51
N ALA A 194 27.24 17.66 -14.00
CA ALA A 194 26.05 17.64 -13.16
C ALA A 194 24.93 18.52 -13.72
N HIS A 195 23.70 18.11 -13.42
CA HIS A 195 22.47 18.82 -13.73
C HIS A 195 21.64 18.94 -12.46
N VAL A 196 21.12 20.12 -12.14
CA VAL A 196 20.30 20.37 -10.95
C VAL A 196 18.82 20.39 -11.33
N VAL A 197 17.99 19.64 -10.60
CA VAL A 197 16.55 19.51 -10.85
C VAL A 197 15.72 20.11 -9.72
N ASN A 198 14.51 20.57 -10.07
CA ASN A 198 13.53 21.11 -9.14
C ASN A 198 12.43 20.11 -8.73
N SER A 199 12.56 18.85 -9.15
CA SER A 199 11.70 17.76 -8.70
C SER A 199 12.52 16.48 -8.60
N PHE A 200 12.18 15.64 -7.62
CA PHE A 200 12.86 14.38 -7.43
C PHE A 200 12.30 13.40 -8.46
N THR A 201 13.17 12.68 -9.13
CA THR A 201 12.77 11.65 -10.08
C THR A 201 13.61 10.41 -9.90
N TYR A 202 13.01 9.27 -10.24
CA TYR A 202 13.65 7.97 -10.28
C TYR A 202 12.95 7.13 -11.35
N TYR A 203 13.62 6.06 -11.76
CA TYR A 203 13.06 5.14 -12.75
C TYR A 203 11.84 4.40 -12.18
N ILE A 204 10.71 4.46 -12.88
CA ILE A 204 9.54 3.62 -12.64
C ILE A 204 9.28 2.85 -13.93
N ALA A 205 9.46 1.54 -13.89
CA ALA A 205 9.19 0.70 -15.05
C ALA A 205 7.72 0.82 -15.49
N LYS A 206 7.51 1.06 -16.78
CA LYS A 206 6.17 1.04 -17.36
C LYS A 206 5.64 -0.38 -17.35
N THR A 207 4.47 -0.62 -16.77
CA THR A 207 3.82 -1.94 -16.73
C THR A 207 2.53 -1.98 -17.53
N ASN A 208 2.14 -3.18 -17.97
CA ASN A 208 0.83 -3.38 -18.58
C ASN A 208 -0.25 -3.44 -17.50
N PRO A 209 -1.43 -2.85 -17.72
CA PRO A 209 -2.57 -3.04 -16.82
C PRO A 209 -2.99 -4.51 -16.82
N GLN A 210 -3.46 -4.97 -15.65
CA GLN A 210 -4.05 -6.31 -15.52
C GLN A 210 -5.26 -6.44 -16.45
N ASP A 211 -5.53 -7.67 -16.88
CA ASP A 211 -6.75 -7.96 -17.64
C ASP A 211 -8.00 -7.73 -16.78
N GLN A 212 -9.11 -7.42 -17.43
CA GLN A 212 -10.38 -7.26 -16.72
C GLN A 212 -10.88 -8.62 -16.21
N VAL A 213 -11.42 -8.64 -14.99
CA VAL A 213 -12.09 -9.82 -14.42
C VAL A 213 -13.23 -10.23 -15.33
N ASN A 214 -13.28 -11.53 -15.69
CA ASN A 214 -14.43 -12.12 -16.35
C ASN A 214 -15.23 -12.93 -15.33
N PRO A 215 -16.40 -12.45 -14.86
CA PRO A 215 -17.21 -13.15 -13.86
C PRO A 215 -17.64 -14.56 -14.28
N ALA A 216 -17.73 -14.85 -15.58
CA ALA A 216 -18.08 -16.18 -16.08
C ALA A 216 -16.99 -17.22 -15.83
N ASN A 217 -15.74 -16.78 -15.63
CA ASN A 217 -14.59 -17.65 -15.39
C ASN A 217 -14.21 -17.74 -13.91
N VAL A 218 -14.89 -16.98 -13.05
CA VAL A 218 -14.64 -16.97 -11.60
C VAL A 218 -15.37 -18.18 -10.97
N SER A 219 -14.59 -19.14 -10.47
CA SER A 219 -15.13 -20.24 -9.67
C SER A 219 -15.15 -19.86 -8.19
N ILE A 220 -16.28 -20.06 -7.51
CA ILE A 220 -16.43 -19.88 -6.06
C ILE A 220 -16.97 -21.18 -5.49
N LEU A 221 -16.30 -21.72 -4.48
CA LEU A 221 -16.74 -22.90 -3.77
C LEU A 221 -17.65 -22.46 -2.62
N SER A 222 -18.69 -23.23 -2.34
CA SER A 222 -19.62 -22.95 -1.25
C SER A 222 -19.84 -24.18 -0.36
N ASP A 223 -20.14 -23.91 0.91
CA ASP A 223 -20.55 -24.90 1.89
C ASP A 223 -21.70 -24.34 2.71
N THR A 224 -22.65 -25.20 3.08
CA THR A 224 -23.86 -24.83 3.79
C THR A 224 -23.87 -25.44 5.19
N ILE A 225 -24.16 -24.61 6.19
CA ILE A 225 -24.43 -25.02 7.57
C ILE A 225 -25.88 -24.68 7.86
N TYR A 226 -26.72 -25.69 7.98
CA TYR A 226 -28.12 -25.49 8.35
C TYR A 226 -28.26 -25.17 9.84
N VAL A 227 -29.28 -24.39 10.17
CA VAL A 227 -29.68 -24.18 11.56
C VAL A 227 -29.95 -25.53 12.24
N THR A 228 -29.42 -25.69 13.45
CA THR A 228 -29.57 -26.91 14.26
C THR A 228 -30.79 -26.81 15.18
N LYS A 229 -30.99 -25.62 15.75
CA LYS A 229 -32.11 -25.28 16.62
C LYS A 229 -32.62 -23.88 16.29
N ASP A 230 -33.93 -23.70 16.21
CA ASP A 230 -34.57 -22.41 15.98
C ASP A 230 -35.88 -22.27 16.75
N THR A 231 -36.10 -21.07 17.28
CA THR A 231 -37.33 -20.73 17.98
C THR A 231 -37.48 -19.21 18.02
N TYR A 232 -38.63 -18.72 18.48
CA TYR A 232 -38.73 -17.38 19.01
C TYR A 232 -39.10 -17.40 20.49
N LEU A 233 -38.69 -16.35 21.17
CA LEU A 233 -38.99 -16.10 22.56
C LEU A 233 -39.99 -14.98 22.62
N GLN A 234 -41.01 -15.11 23.46
CA GLN A 234 -42.00 -14.06 23.68
C GLN A 234 -42.04 -13.67 25.15
N ASN A 235 -41.93 -12.38 25.41
CA ASN A 235 -42.04 -11.84 26.76
C ASN A 235 -43.52 -11.69 27.19
N GLY A 236 -43.74 -11.19 28.41
CA GLY A 236 -45.06 -10.90 28.97
C GLY A 236 -45.54 -12.00 29.90
N THR A 237 -46.37 -11.61 30.87
CA THR A 237 -46.78 -12.46 32.00
C THR A 237 -47.38 -13.81 31.56
N ALA A 238 -48.19 -13.82 30.50
CA ALA A 238 -48.84 -15.05 30.02
C ALA A 238 -47.96 -15.91 29.09
N ASN A 239 -46.91 -15.33 28.48
CA ASN A 239 -46.18 -16.00 27.39
C ASN A 239 -44.71 -16.29 27.72
N ARG A 240 -44.13 -15.65 28.74
CA ARG A 240 -42.68 -15.73 29.02
C ARG A 240 -42.16 -17.11 29.44
N THR A 241 -43.06 -18.02 29.82
CA THR A 241 -42.74 -19.41 30.16
C THR A 241 -43.11 -20.39 29.05
N LEU A 242 -43.74 -19.92 27.96
CA LEU A 242 -44.12 -20.77 26.84
C LEU A 242 -42.92 -21.06 25.93
N ASN A 243 -42.96 -22.23 25.30
CA ASN A 243 -42.00 -22.66 24.29
C ASN A 243 -42.63 -22.55 22.89
N TYR A 244 -41.82 -22.16 21.91
CA TYR A 244 -42.23 -22.04 20.52
C TYR A 244 -41.24 -22.76 19.59
N GLY A 245 -40.61 -23.86 20.04
CA GLY A 245 -39.61 -24.59 19.26
C GLY A 245 -40.20 -25.46 18.14
N ALA A 246 -41.52 -25.65 18.10
CA ALA A 246 -42.21 -26.50 17.11
C ALA A 246 -43.12 -25.70 16.14
N VAL A 247 -43.02 -24.38 16.15
CA VAL A 247 -43.80 -23.51 15.26
C VAL A 247 -43.24 -23.54 13.84
N LEU A 248 -44.04 -23.15 12.84
CA LEU A 248 -43.60 -23.12 11.44
C LEU A 248 -42.93 -21.80 11.02
N ASP A 249 -43.06 -20.76 11.85
CA ASP A 249 -42.53 -19.42 11.60
C ASP A 249 -41.87 -18.90 12.88
N VAL A 250 -40.60 -18.54 12.78
CA VAL A 250 -39.87 -17.83 13.83
C VAL A 250 -40.15 -16.34 13.71
N GLN A 251 -40.42 -15.68 14.83
CA GLN A 251 -40.99 -14.35 14.87
C GLN A 251 -40.13 -13.35 15.64
N THR A 252 -40.12 -12.11 15.18
CA THR A 252 -39.62 -10.97 15.96
C THR A 252 -40.57 -9.78 15.88
N LYS A 253 -40.63 -9.02 16.99
CA LYS A 253 -41.51 -7.86 17.17
C LYS A 253 -41.06 -7.05 18.39
N LEU A 254 -40.99 -5.73 18.28
CA LEU A 254 -40.94 -4.78 19.40
C LEU A 254 -39.95 -5.16 20.52
N PHE A 255 -38.73 -5.54 20.18
CA PHE A 255 -37.71 -5.89 21.15
C PHE A 255 -37.12 -4.64 21.83
N GLY A 256 -36.90 -4.72 23.15
CA GLY A 256 -36.32 -3.62 23.94
C GLY A 256 -37.36 -2.60 24.46
N ALA A 257 -38.65 -2.80 24.21
CA ALA A 257 -39.69 -1.96 24.79
C ALA A 257 -39.76 -2.10 26.32
N THR A 258 -40.17 -1.03 26.99
CA THR A 258 -40.36 -0.95 28.44
C THR A 258 -41.84 -0.87 28.82
N GLY A 259 -42.16 -1.12 30.10
CA GLY A 259 -43.53 -1.05 30.61
C GLY A 259 -44.46 -2.08 29.95
N ASN A 260 -45.74 -1.71 29.76
CA ASN A 260 -46.74 -2.65 29.22
C ASN A 260 -46.40 -3.16 27.81
N ALA A 261 -45.75 -2.33 26.98
CA ALA A 261 -45.34 -2.68 25.63
C ALA A 261 -44.33 -3.82 25.57
N ALA A 262 -43.51 -3.99 26.62
CA ALA A 262 -42.54 -5.08 26.75
C ALA A 262 -43.19 -6.47 26.71
N SER A 263 -44.48 -6.57 27.04
CA SER A 263 -45.22 -7.83 27.04
C SER A 263 -45.50 -8.38 25.64
N PHE A 264 -45.25 -7.59 24.59
CA PHE A 264 -45.41 -8.00 23.20
C PHE A 264 -44.08 -8.28 22.50
N SER A 265 -42.95 -8.14 23.21
CA SER A 265 -41.63 -8.34 22.64
C SER A 265 -41.45 -9.80 22.20
N LYS A 266 -40.98 -9.97 20.97
CA LYS A 266 -40.57 -11.25 20.40
C LYS A 266 -39.14 -11.15 19.85
N ARG A 267 -38.31 -12.13 20.19
CA ARG A 267 -36.92 -12.23 19.71
C ARG A 267 -36.69 -13.61 19.13
N THR A 268 -36.04 -13.65 17.98
CA THR A 268 -35.54 -14.88 17.37
C THR A 268 -34.37 -15.44 18.17
N LEU A 269 -34.31 -16.76 18.32
CA LEU A 269 -33.14 -17.48 18.82
C LEU A 269 -32.83 -18.66 17.88
N THR A 270 -31.60 -18.70 17.36
CA THR A 270 -31.14 -19.76 16.45
C THR A 270 -29.75 -20.25 16.87
N GLN A 271 -29.42 -21.50 16.53
CA GLN A 271 -28.11 -22.09 16.80
C GLN A 271 -27.53 -22.76 15.55
N TYR A 272 -26.26 -22.47 15.26
CA TYR A 272 -25.52 -23.06 14.14
C TYR A 272 -24.24 -23.70 14.63
N ALA A 273 -23.85 -24.83 14.02
CA ALA A 273 -22.54 -25.41 14.24
C ALA A 273 -21.44 -24.46 13.71
N VAL A 274 -20.30 -24.45 14.39
CA VAL A 274 -19.09 -23.75 13.93
C VAL A 274 -18.05 -24.79 13.57
N ARG A 275 -17.61 -24.74 12.32
CA ARG A 275 -16.59 -25.64 11.77
C ARG A 275 -15.92 -25.01 10.55
N ALA A 276 -14.72 -25.50 10.24
CA ALA A 276 -14.05 -25.20 8.98
C ALA A 276 -14.94 -25.57 7.77
N PRO A 277 -14.81 -24.86 6.64
CA PRO A 277 -15.55 -25.19 5.43
C PRO A 277 -15.13 -26.56 4.89
N ARG A 278 -16.04 -27.24 4.18
CA ARG A 278 -15.73 -28.51 3.51
C ARG A 278 -14.85 -28.33 2.27
N PHE A 279 -14.81 -27.14 1.69
CA PHE A 279 -13.89 -26.81 0.61
C PHE A 279 -12.49 -26.51 1.16
N SER A 280 -11.46 -26.73 0.33
CA SER A 280 -10.08 -26.37 0.67
C SER A 280 -9.86 -24.86 0.53
N GLY A 281 -9.10 -24.28 1.46
CA GLY A 281 -8.76 -22.85 1.46
C GLY A 281 -9.47 -22.05 2.55
N ARG A 282 -9.31 -20.72 2.51
CA ARG A 282 -9.90 -19.81 3.49
C ARG A 282 -11.34 -19.44 3.15
N ILE A 283 -12.11 -19.06 4.18
CA ILE A 283 -13.44 -18.48 4.00
C ILE A 283 -13.29 -17.07 3.45
N GLY A 284 -13.96 -16.80 2.33
CA GLY A 284 -14.06 -15.46 1.74
C GLY A 284 -15.23 -14.69 2.33
N THR A 285 -16.42 -15.30 2.35
CA THR A 285 -17.62 -14.72 2.96
C THR A 285 -18.43 -15.75 3.73
N VAL A 286 -19.16 -15.29 4.74
CA VAL A 286 -20.19 -16.06 5.46
C VAL A 286 -21.48 -15.26 5.46
N ARG A 287 -22.52 -15.81 4.85
CA ARG A 287 -23.85 -15.20 4.82
C ARG A 287 -24.83 -15.97 5.68
N LEU A 288 -25.49 -15.30 6.61
CA LEU A 288 -26.69 -15.84 7.27
C LEU A 288 -27.88 -15.61 6.33
N GLU A 289 -28.49 -16.69 5.84
CA GLU A 289 -29.66 -16.65 4.97
C GLU A 289 -30.92 -17.10 5.70
N MET A 290 -32.01 -16.39 5.45
CA MET A 290 -33.33 -16.65 6.03
C MET A 290 -34.41 -16.49 4.96
N PHE A 291 -35.40 -17.37 4.99
CA PHE A 291 -36.56 -17.27 4.10
C PHE A 291 -37.69 -16.50 4.79
N PHE A 292 -37.86 -15.23 4.44
CA PHE A 292 -38.85 -14.37 5.07
C PHE A 292 -40.25 -14.74 4.58
N ASN A 293 -41.18 -14.96 5.49
CA ASN A 293 -42.56 -15.30 5.17
C ASN A 293 -43.46 -14.06 5.31
N THR A 294 -43.45 -13.45 6.49
CA THR A 294 -44.30 -12.29 6.83
C THR A 294 -43.43 -11.10 7.16
N ILE A 295 -43.71 -9.96 6.53
CA ILE A 295 -43.12 -8.66 6.85
C ILE A 295 -44.27 -7.67 6.90
N GLN A 296 -44.62 -7.18 8.09
CA GLN A 296 -45.78 -6.30 8.28
C GLN A 296 -45.59 -4.96 7.56
N ASN A 297 -44.44 -4.32 7.76
CA ASN A 297 -44.00 -3.13 7.04
C ASN A 297 -42.46 -3.09 7.02
N ALA A 298 -41.87 -2.19 6.24
CA ALA A 298 -40.42 -2.04 6.18
C ALA A 298 -39.84 -1.74 7.58
N THR A 299 -38.79 -2.47 7.95
CA THR A 299 -38.13 -2.31 9.25
C THR A 299 -36.70 -2.85 9.20
N THR A 300 -35.91 -2.56 10.23
CA THR A 300 -34.55 -3.09 10.37
C THR A 300 -34.56 -4.23 11.37
N MET A 301 -34.13 -5.41 10.92
CA MET A 301 -33.86 -6.55 11.78
C MET A 301 -32.36 -6.61 12.07
N ASN A 302 -32.01 -6.56 13.35
CA ASN A 302 -30.63 -6.66 13.84
C ASN A 302 -30.37 -8.07 14.35
N PHE A 303 -29.14 -8.54 14.15
CA PHE A 303 -28.69 -9.85 14.60
C PHE A 303 -27.55 -9.71 15.59
N PHE A 304 -27.51 -10.61 16.57
CA PHE A 304 -26.59 -10.53 17.70
C PHE A 304 -26.00 -11.90 17.97
N GLU A 305 -24.77 -11.93 18.48
CA GLU A 305 -24.27 -13.11 19.17
C GLU A 305 -24.93 -13.17 20.56
N ASP A 306 -25.82 -14.15 20.76
CA ASP A 306 -26.37 -14.46 22.08
C ASP A 306 -25.42 -15.39 22.84
N GLN A 307 -25.57 -15.48 24.16
CA GLN A 307 -24.70 -16.27 25.04
C GLN A 307 -24.50 -17.69 24.50
N ASN A 308 -23.24 -18.12 24.41
CA ASN A 308 -22.86 -19.40 23.81
C ASN A 308 -23.14 -20.59 24.75
N VAL A 309 -24.42 -20.90 24.95
CA VAL A 309 -24.91 -22.03 25.76
C VAL A 309 -25.69 -22.97 24.86
N ASP A 310 -25.53 -24.27 25.07
CA ASP A 310 -26.30 -25.28 24.36
C ASP A 310 -27.71 -25.40 24.96
N TRP A 311 -28.68 -24.69 24.36
CA TRP A 311 -30.06 -24.63 24.88
C TRP A 311 -30.91 -25.79 24.35
N ASN A 312 -31.93 -26.19 25.13
CA ASN A 312 -32.89 -27.22 24.71
C ASN A 312 -34.09 -26.58 24.03
N GLU A 313 -34.25 -26.88 22.74
CA GLU A 313 -35.30 -26.31 21.89
C GLU A 313 -36.72 -26.67 22.29
N SER A 314 -36.92 -27.85 22.88
CA SER A 314 -38.25 -28.29 23.33
C SER A 314 -38.72 -27.63 24.61
N THR A 315 -37.82 -26.98 25.36
CA THR A 315 -38.13 -26.42 26.69
C THR A 315 -37.75 -24.95 26.85
N VAL A 316 -36.98 -24.35 25.94
CA VAL A 316 -36.53 -22.97 26.06
C VAL A 316 -37.73 -22.01 26.06
N SER A 317 -37.68 -21.01 26.92
CA SER A 317 -38.67 -19.94 27.03
C SER A 317 -37.95 -18.61 27.24
N TRP A 318 -38.68 -17.49 27.26
CA TRP A 318 -38.07 -16.19 27.54
C TRP A 318 -37.32 -16.16 28.90
N VAL A 319 -37.81 -16.91 29.90
CA VAL A 319 -37.19 -16.98 31.23
C VAL A 319 -35.88 -17.77 31.24
N THR A 320 -35.78 -18.81 30.41
CA THR A 320 -34.65 -19.76 30.41
C THR A 320 -33.73 -19.60 29.22
N ALA A 321 -33.94 -18.56 28.41
CA ALA A 321 -33.15 -18.30 27.22
C ALA A 321 -31.69 -17.94 27.57
N PRO A 322 -30.75 -18.18 26.64
CA PRO A 322 -29.42 -17.61 26.74
C PRO A 322 -29.47 -16.09 26.88
N THR A 323 -28.49 -15.50 27.57
CA THR A 323 -28.38 -14.04 27.70
C THR A 323 -28.27 -13.39 26.32
N PHE A 324 -29.08 -12.37 26.05
CA PHE A 324 -29.12 -11.69 24.75
C PHE A 324 -27.89 -10.82 24.51
N GLY A 325 -27.35 -10.89 23.30
CA GLY A 325 -26.29 -9.99 22.85
C GLY A 325 -26.81 -8.56 22.67
N SER A 326 -25.92 -7.58 22.92
CA SER A 326 -26.18 -6.15 22.82
C SER A 326 -25.49 -5.48 21.62
N ILE A 327 -24.46 -6.12 21.05
CA ILE A 327 -23.72 -5.61 19.89
C ILE A 327 -24.19 -6.36 18.65
N SER A 328 -24.64 -5.60 17.64
CA SER A 328 -25.09 -6.17 16.38
C SER A 328 -23.92 -6.78 15.61
N ILE A 329 -24.06 -8.02 15.17
CA ILE A 329 -23.12 -8.70 14.26
C ILE A 329 -23.48 -8.47 12.79
N GLY A 330 -24.66 -7.89 12.52
CA GLY A 330 -25.17 -7.62 11.19
C GLY A 330 -26.64 -7.20 11.25
N SER A 331 -27.10 -6.50 10.22
CA SER A 331 -28.48 -6.01 10.14
C SER A 331 -28.99 -6.06 8.71
N ILE A 332 -30.30 -6.21 8.55
CA ILE A 332 -30.97 -6.14 7.26
C ILE A 332 -32.19 -5.23 7.32
N ASN A 333 -32.36 -4.41 6.29
CA ASN A 333 -33.59 -3.68 6.06
C ASN A 333 -34.56 -4.60 5.31
N VAL A 334 -35.53 -5.14 6.03
CA VAL A 334 -36.58 -5.97 5.45
C VAL A 334 -37.67 -5.08 4.86
N THR A 335 -38.21 -5.48 3.72
CA THR A 335 -39.33 -4.78 3.04
C THR A 335 -40.39 -5.78 2.64
N GLN A 336 -41.63 -5.33 2.41
CA GLN A 336 -42.72 -6.23 2.00
C GLN A 336 -42.47 -6.96 0.67
N ALA A 337 -41.54 -6.47 -0.16
CA ALA A 337 -41.08 -7.14 -1.38
C ALA A 337 -40.26 -8.41 -1.12
N MET A 338 -39.72 -8.56 0.10
CA MET A 338 -38.95 -9.72 0.53
C MET A 338 -39.82 -10.82 1.15
N ARG A 339 -41.14 -10.73 1.04
CA ARG A 339 -42.05 -11.79 1.50
C ARG A 339 -41.96 -12.99 0.55
N ASN A 340 -41.87 -14.17 1.15
CA ASN A 340 -41.65 -15.46 0.48
C ASN A 340 -40.37 -15.49 -0.37
N THR A 341 -39.31 -14.82 0.08
CA THR A 341 -38.01 -14.85 -0.57
C THR A 341 -36.87 -15.08 0.42
N TRP A 342 -35.75 -15.55 -0.10
CA TRP A 342 -34.49 -15.59 0.64
C TRP A 342 -33.90 -14.19 0.74
N ALA A 343 -33.40 -13.85 1.92
CA ALA A 343 -32.54 -12.70 2.11
C ALA A 343 -31.37 -13.07 3.03
N ASN A 344 -30.31 -12.28 2.98
CA ASN A 344 -29.07 -12.59 3.66
C ASN A 344 -28.40 -11.37 4.28
N ILE A 345 -27.56 -11.64 5.28
CA ILE A 345 -26.62 -10.68 5.85
C ILE A 345 -25.21 -11.24 5.85
N ASP A 346 -24.22 -10.38 5.71
CA ASP A 346 -22.81 -10.75 5.88
C ASP A 346 -22.47 -10.78 7.37
N ILE A 347 -22.00 -11.93 7.86
CA ILE A 347 -21.51 -12.15 9.23
C ILE A 347 -20.09 -12.72 9.24
N THR A 348 -19.32 -12.48 8.18
CA THR A 348 -17.99 -13.07 7.95
C THR A 348 -17.05 -12.84 9.13
N SER A 349 -16.94 -11.60 9.60
CA SER A 349 -16.06 -11.24 10.72
C SER A 349 -16.43 -11.99 12.00
N PHE A 350 -17.73 -12.08 12.29
CA PHE A 350 -18.24 -12.79 13.46
C PHE A 350 -17.93 -14.30 13.38
N TYR A 351 -18.23 -14.94 12.25
CA TYR A 351 -18.03 -16.39 12.10
C TYR A 351 -16.54 -16.77 12.12
N ASN A 352 -15.67 -15.96 11.48
CA ASN A 352 -14.22 -16.18 11.53
C ASN A 352 -13.66 -16.00 12.94
N ALA A 353 -14.17 -15.04 13.73
CA ALA A 353 -13.81 -14.90 15.13
C ALA A 353 -14.23 -16.13 15.95
N ALA A 354 -15.43 -16.67 15.72
CA ALA A 354 -15.91 -17.88 16.39
C ALA A 354 -15.04 -19.11 16.07
N LEU A 355 -14.60 -19.27 14.81
CA LEU A 355 -13.65 -20.31 14.42
C LEU A 355 -12.30 -20.17 15.14
N THR A 356 -11.75 -18.96 15.17
CA THR A 356 -10.45 -18.68 15.82
C THR A 356 -10.51 -18.94 17.32
N GLN A 357 -11.67 -18.68 17.95
CA GLN A 357 -11.92 -18.96 19.36
C GLN A 357 -12.20 -20.45 19.64
N GLY A 358 -12.25 -21.32 18.63
CA GLY A 358 -12.50 -22.75 18.79
C GLY A 358 -13.92 -23.09 19.22
N LYS A 359 -14.91 -22.22 18.95
CA LYS A 359 -16.32 -22.50 19.24
C LYS A 359 -16.81 -23.68 18.38
N THR A 360 -17.65 -24.54 18.95
CA THR A 360 -18.29 -25.66 18.24
C THR A 360 -19.69 -25.32 17.73
N PHE A 361 -20.31 -24.28 18.30
CA PHE A 361 -21.56 -23.69 17.85
C PHE A 361 -21.60 -22.20 18.22
N VAL A 362 -22.57 -21.49 17.66
CA VAL A 362 -22.93 -20.12 18.02
C VAL A 362 -24.44 -19.98 18.10
N ASN A 363 -24.91 -19.15 19.04
CA ASN A 363 -26.30 -18.73 19.10
C ASN A 363 -26.44 -17.35 18.43
N ILE A 364 -27.31 -17.26 17.43
CA ILE A 364 -27.59 -16.01 16.74
C ILE A 364 -29.02 -15.58 17.10
N GLY A 365 -29.12 -14.45 17.81
CA GLY A 365 -30.37 -13.79 18.13
C GLY A 365 -30.77 -12.82 17.02
N GLY A 366 -32.08 -12.63 16.83
CA GLY A 366 -32.61 -11.66 15.85
C GLY A 366 -33.72 -10.81 16.44
N ALA A 367 -33.67 -9.49 16.21
CA ALA A 367 -34.60 -8.55 16.81
C ALA A 367 -34.99 -7.40 15.88
N VAL A 368 -36.29 -7.12 15.81
CA VAL A 368 -36.88 -5.87 15.35
C VAL A 368 -37.29 -5.05 16.57
N VAL A 369 -36.89 -3.78 16.62
CA VAL A 369 -37.19 -2.87 17.75
C VAL A 369 -38.51 -2.12 17.60
N GLN A 370 -39.10 -2.15 16.41
CA GLN A 370 -40.37 -1.49 16.10
C GLN A 370 -41.56 -2.42 16.37
N ASP A 371 -42.75 -1.85 16.55
CA ASP A 371 -44.02 -2.59 16.75
C ASP A 371 -44.54 -3.21 15.45
N LEU A 372 -43.68 -4.00 14.79
CA LEU A 372 -43.90 -4.61 13.48
C LEU A 372 -43.49 -6.07 13.52
N ASN A 373 -44.37 -6.96 13.08
CA ASN A 373 -44.05 -8.38 12.98
C ASN A 373 -43.19 -8.66 11.75
N THR A 374 -42.10 -9.38 11.97
CA THR A 374 -41.28 -9.98 10.91
C THR A 374 -41.05 -11.44 11.23
N HIS A 375 -41.37 -12.31 10.28
CA HIS A 375 -41.28 -13.77 10.40
C HIS A 375 -40.43 -14.37 9.30
N PHE A 376 -39.70 -15.44 9.63
CA PHE A 376 -39.05 -16.31 8.67
C PHE A 376 -39.37 -17.78 8.98
N ARG A 377 -39.21 -18.64 7.97
CA ARG A 377 -39.53 -20.06 8.09
C ARG A 377 -38.59 -20.76 9.06
N SER A 378 -39.17 -21.52 9.99
CA SER A 378 -38.40 -22.41 10.86
C SER A 378 -37.98 -23.68 10.12
N LYS A 379 -37.18 -24.53 10.78
CA LYS A 379 -36.82 -25.84 10.26
C LYS A 379 -37.97 -26.85 10.24
N GLU A 380 -39.06 -26.64 10.98
CA GLU A 380 -40.25 -27.49 10.97
C GLU A 380 -41.07 -27.31 9.69
N PHE A 381 -40.97 -26.14 9.05
CA PHE A 381 -41.75 -25.85 7.86
C PHE A 381 -41.27 -26.62 6.63
N SER A 382 -42.21 -27.32 5.97
CA SER A 382 -41.97 -28.04 4.70
C SER A 382 -40.76 -28.99 4.78
N GLY A 383 -40.61 -29.70 5.90
CA GLY A 383 -39.49 -30.61 6.13
C GLY A 383 -38.11 -29.91 6.18
N GLY A 384 -38.08 -28.62 6.48
CA GLY A 384 -36.86 -27.82 6.59
C GLY A 384 -36.29 -27.34 5.26
N ALA A 385 -37.07 -27.39 4.17
CA ALA A 385 -36.65 -26.88 2.86
C ALA A 385 -36.29 -25.38 2.87
N PHE A 386 -36.89 -24.61 3.78
CA PHE A 386 -36.73 -23.16 3.91
C PHE A 386 -36.04 -22.73 5.20
N ARG A 387 -35.45 -23.68 5.93
CA ARG A 387 -34.79 -23.42 7.21
C ARG A 387 -33.60 -22.49 7.03
N SER A 388 -33.36 -21.63 8.01
CA SER A 388 -32.22 -20.72 7.96
C SER A 388 -30.88 -21.48 7.87
N ARG A 389 -29.88 -20.86 7.25
CA ARG A 389 -28.58 -21.47 6.98
C ARG A 389 -27.46 -20.42 6.94
N LEU A 390 -26.25 -20.85 7.22
CA LEU A 390 -25.04 -20.12 6.89
C LEU A 390 -24.49 -20.63 5.55
N ILE A 391 -24.22 -19.72 4.63
CA ILE A 391 -23.52 -20.01 3.38
C ILE A 391 -22.09 -19.50 3.50
N LEU A 392 -21.14 -20.42 3.62
CA LEU A 392 -19.71 -20.14 3.58
C LEU A 392 -19.30 -20.18 2.11
N SER A 393 -18.63 -19.14 1.62
CA SER A 393 -18.07 -19.12 0.26
C SER A 393 -16.58 -18.87 0.31
N SER A 394 -15.81 -19.53 -0.56
CA SER A 394 -14.40 -19.22 -0.75
C SER A 394 -14.24 -17.84 -1.41
N PRO A 395 -13.04 -17.22 -1.36
CA PRO A 395 -12.64 -16.29 -2.41
C PRO A 395 -12.75 -16.97 -3.79
N PRO A 396 -12.61 -16.22 -4.90
CA PRO A 396 -12.36 -16.84 -6.19
C PRO A 396 -11.29 -17.93 -6.09
N VAL A 397 -11.53 -19.09 -6.72
CA VAL A 397 -10.55 -20.17 -6.79
C VAL A 397 -9.37 -19.67 -7.59
N SER A 398 -8.16 -19.82 -7.04
CA SER A 398 -6.98 -19.35 -7.74
C SER A 398 -6.71 -20.15 -9.00
N ILE A 399 -6.37 -19.44 -10.07
CA ILE A 399 -5.98 -20.03 -11.36
C ILE A 399 -4.45 -20.12 -11.51
N ILE A 400 -3.70 -19.72 -10.49
CA ILE A 400 -2.25 -19.73 -10.49
C ILE A 400 -1.67 -20.83 -9.59
N SER A 401 -0.48 -21.30 -9.97
CA SER A 401 0.29 -22.29 -9.20
C SER A 401 1.76 -21.91 -9.19
N PRO A 402 2.53 -22.29 -8.14
CA PRO A 402 3.95 -21.98 -8.07
C PRO A 402 4.72 -22.72 -9.16
N ALA A 403 5.63 -22.02 -9.84
CA ALA A 403 6.57 -22.55 -10.83
C ALA A 403 8.03 -22.41 -10.37
N ALA A 404 8.34 -21.42 -9.51
CA ALA A 404 9.63 -21.29 -8.83
C ALA A 404 9.47 -20.64 -7.45
N ASN A 405 10.21 -21.14 -6.47
CA ASN A 405 10.41 -20.55 -5.14
C ASN A 405 11.81 -20.94 -4.62
N ASN A 406 12.85 -20.48 -5.34
CA ASN A 406 14.24 -20.78 -5.01
C ASN A 406 14.84 -19.69 -4.11
N PRO A 407 15.80 -20.01 -3.23
CA PRO A 407 16.47 -19.00 -2.43
C PRO A 407 17.13 -17.92 -3.27
N LEU A 408 17.07 -16.67 -2.80
CA LEU A 408 17.80 -15.55 -3.37
C LEU A 408 19.23 -15.53 -2.81
N GLU A 409 20.22 -15.73 -3.68
CA GLU A 409 21.63 -15.70 -3.28
C GLU A 409 22.19 -14.27 -3.40
N VAL A 410 22.68 -13.74 -2.27
CA VAL A 410 23.20 -12.38 -2.10
C VAL A 410 24.64 -12.45 -1.60
N SER A 411 25.52 -11.61 -2.15
CA SER A 411 26.91 -11.49 -1.69
C SER A 411 27.03 -10.32 -0.72
N VAL A 412 27.77 -10.48 0.39
CA VAL A 412 28.07 -9.35 1.29
C VAL A 412 28.80 -8.22 0.55
N SER A 413 29.64 -8.56 -0.45
CA SER A 413 30.36 -7.58 -1.26
C SER A 413 29.50 -6.90 -2.34
N ASN A 414 28.34 -7.48 -2.66
CA ASN A 414 27.36 -6.90 -3.57
C ASN A 414 25.97 -6.97 -2.93
N PRO A 415 25.66 -6.06 -1.99
CA PRO A 415 24.48 -6.15 -1.13
C PRO A 415 23.17 -5.86 -1.86
N VAL A 416 23.20 -5.54 -3.16
CA VAL A 416 22.00 -5.31 -3.97
C VAL A 416 21.82 -6.46 -4.94
N LYS A 417 20.68 -7.17 -4.83
CA LYS A 417 20.36 -8.32 -5.68
C LYS A 417 18.99 -8.14 -6.33
N VAL A 418 18.93 -8.24 -7.66
CA VAL A 418 17.67 -8.28 -8.40
C VAL A 418 16.94 -9.59 -8.12
N LEU A 419 15.66 -9.52 -7.78
CA LEU A 419 14.78 -10.68 -7.74
C LEU A 419 14.33 -11.00 -9.16
N SER A 420 14.55 -12.24 -9.62
CA SER A 420 14.18 -12.67 -10.97
C SER A 420 13.13 -13.79 -10.94
N LEU A 421 12.64 -14.17 -12.12
CA LEU A 421 11.72 -15.29 -12.28
C LEU A 421 12.36 -16.66 -11.96
N ASN A 422 13.67 -16.72 -11.73
CA ASN A 422 14.33 -17.94 -11.25
C ASN A 422 14.06 -18.15 -9.75
N GLU A 423 14.00 -17.08 -8.97
CA GLU A 423 13.72 -17.16 -7.53
C GLU A 423 12.23 -17.25 -7.26
N LEU A 424 11.41 -16.42 -7.91
CA LEU A 424 9.98 -16.36 -7.64
C LEU A 424 9.18 -16.31 -8.94
N ARG A 425 8.36 -17.35 -9.17
CA ARG A 425 7.47 -17.41 -10.34
C ARG A 425 6.22 -18.23 -10.07
N PHE A 426 5.08 -17.71 -10.51
CA PHE A 426 3.84 -18.44 -10.66
C PHE A 426 3.48 -18.57 -12.14
N GLN A 427 2.65 -19.56 -12.45
CA GLN A 427 2.13 -19.83 -13.78
C GLN A 427 0.60 -19.94 -13.74
N GLY A 428 -0.04 -19.95 -14.92
CA GLY A 428 -1.51 -20.06 -15.07
C GLY A 428 -2.15 -18.87 -15.76
N THR A 429 -1.46 -17.72 -15.77
CA THR A 429 -1.84 -16.52 -16.54
C THR A 429 -0.59 -15.70 -16.87
N ALA A 430 -0.75 -14.58 -17.59
CA ALA A 430 0.35 -13.69 -17.96
C ALA A 430 0.95 -12.97 -16.73
N ASP A 431 2.23 -12.59 -16.80
CA ASP A 431 2.97 -11.99 -15.67
C ASP A 431 2.32 -10.72 -15.11
N LYS A 432 1.68 -9.90 -15.96
CA LYS A 432 0.93 -8.71 -15.53
C LYS A 432 -0.28 -9.03 -14.64
N ASN A 433 -0.81 -10.24 -14.76
CA ASN A 433 -2.02 -10.70 -14.06
C ASN A 433 -1.72 -11.46 -12.76
N ILE A 434 -0.45 -11.52 -12.35
CA ILE A 434 0.00 -12.16 -11.12
C ILE A 434 0.60 -11.09 -10.22
N SER A 435 0.07 -10.96 -9.01
CA SER A 435 0.57 -10.03 -8.00
C SER A 435 1.01 -10.75 -6.73
N TYR A 436 2.00 -10.16 -6.08
CA TYR A 436 2.56 -10.59 -4.80
C TYR A 436 2.38 -9.47 -3.80
N THR A 437 1.82 -9.77 -2.64
CA THR A 437 1.69 -8.83 -1.51
C THR A 437 2.67 -9.21 -0.42
N LEU A 438 3.50 -8.25 0.02
CA LEU A 438 4.43 -8.46 1.12
C LEU A 438 3.66 -8.56 2.44
N THR A 439 3.70 -9.73 3.09
CA THR A 439 3.03 -9.98 4.39
C THR A 439 4.00 -9.94 5.56
N GLN A 440 5.27 -10.21 5.32
CA GLN A 440 6.35 -10.07 6.30
C GLN A 440 7.61 -9.57 5.60
N ALA A 441 8.13 -8.43 6.07
CA ALA A 441 9.35 -7.84 5.55
C ALA A 441 10.61 -8.60 6.02
N PRO A 442 11.69 -8.57 5.21
CA PRO A 442 13.00 -9.05 5.64
C PRO A 442 13.50 -8.33 6.90
N GLN A 443 14.31 -9.01 7.71
CA GLN A 443 14.84 -8.47 8.97
C GLN A 443 16.24 -7.88 8.81
N ASN A 444 17.03 -8.40 7.88
CA ASN A 444 18.43 -8.01 7.66
C ASN A 444 18.62 -7.13 6.41
N GLY A 445 17.53 -6.74 5.76
CA GLY A 445 17.56 -5.94 4.54
C GLY A 445 16.19 -5.41 4.15
N PHE A 446 16.07 -4.97 2.92
CA PHE A 446 14.87 -4.33 2.39
C PHE A 446 14.50 -4.94 1.03
N LEU A 447 13.22 -5.27 0.83
CA LEU A 447 12.68 -5.49 -0.50
C LEU A 447 12.26 -4.14 -1.07
N VAL A 448 12.74 -3.78 -2.25
CA VAL A 448 12.41 -2.52 -2.92
C VAL A 448 11.72 -2.77 -4.26
N LEU A 449 10.83 -1.87 -4.64
CA LEU A 449 10.23 -1.78 -5.96
C LEU A 449 10.60 -0.42 -6.57
N ASN A 450 11.18 -0.43 -7.77
CA ASN A 450 11.70 0.78 -8.42
C ASN A 450 12.67 1.57 -7.52
N GLY A 451 13.42 0.84 -6.67
CA GLY A 451 14.37 1.41 -5.71
C GLY A 451 13.77 1.94 -4.40
N ILE A 452 12.44 1.91 -4.24
CA ILE A 452 11.73 2.36 -3.04
C ILE A 452 11.38 1.16 -2.14
N PRO A 453 11.66 1.20 -0.82
CA PRO A 453 11.29 0.12 0.11
C PRO A 453 9.80 -0.20 0.09
N LEU A 454 9.47 -1.49 0.02
CA LEU A 454 8.10 -1.99 0.13
C LEU A 454 7.73 -2.15 1.62
N LEU A 455 6.60 -1.53 2.00
CA LEU A 455 5.99 -1.74 3.30
C LEU A 455 5.15 -3.02 3.28
N VAL A 456 4.94 -3.62 4.45
CA VAL A 456 3.98 -4.72 4.61
C VAL A 456 2.60 -4.27 4.10
N ASN A 457 1.90 -5.16 3.41
CA ASN A 457 0.68 -4.97 2.64
C ASN A 457 0.82 -4.21 1.30
N SER A 458 2.04 -3.82 0.91
CA SER A 458 2.30 -3.33 -0.45
C SER A 458 2.45 -4.50 -1.42
N SER A 459 2.20 -4.26 -2.71
CA SER A 459 2.25 -5.29 -3.75
C SER A 459 3.11 -4.92 -4.93
N PHE A 460 3.60 -5.94 -5.63
CA PHE A 460 4.25 -5.85 -6.94
C PHE A 460 3.76 -6.97 -7.85
N THR A 461 3.90 -6.82 -9.17
CA THR A 461 3.50 -7.83 -10.16
C THR A 461 4.66 -8.73 -10.57
N GLN A 462 4.35 -9.92 -11.09
CA GLN A 462 5.36 -10.76 -11.72
C GLN A 462 6.03 -10.08 -12.93
N GLU A 463 5.31 -9.21 -13.64
CA GLU A 463 5.90 -8.42 -14.73
C GLU A 463 6.99 -7.46 -14.22
N GLN A 464 6.85 -6.92 -13.00
CA GLN A 464 7.88 -6.09 -12.37
C GLN A 464 9.11 -6.89 -11.96
N ILE A 465 8.94 -8.15 -11.54
CA ILE A 465 10.07 -9.09 -11.35
C ILE A 465 10.78 -9.31 -12.69
N ALA A 466 10.03 -9.61 -13.75
CA ALA A 466 10.58 -9.84 -15.09
C ALA A 466 11.33 -8.62 -15.66
N LYS A 467 10.96 -7.41 -15.23
CA LYS A 467 11.63 -6.14 -15.58
C LYS A 467 12.82 -5.80 -14.69
N GLY A 468 13.11 -6.59 -13.65
CA GLY A 468 14.27 -6.41 -12.77
C GLY A 468 14.16 -5.23 -11.80
N VAL A 469 12.97 -4.65 -11.63
CA VAL A 469 12.76 -3.48 -10.75
C VAL A 469 12.40 -3.87 -9.31
N VAL A 470 12.29 -5.17 -9.02
CA VAL A 470 12.16 -5.70 -7.65
C VAL A 470 13.53 -6.17 -7.19
N LYS A 471 14.06 -5.60 -6.12
CA LYS A 471 15.42 -5.88 -5.63
C LYS A 471 15.43 -6.10 -4.12
N TYR A 472 16.36 -6.90 -3.64
CA TYR A 472 16.71 -7.01 -2.22
C TYR A 472 17.99 -6.23 -1.94
N LEU A 473 17.97 -5.44 -0.86
CA LEU A 473 19.07 -4.62 -0.38
C LEU A 473 19.47 -5.12 1.01
N TYR A 474 20.62 -5.80 1.11
CA TYR A 474 21.18 -6.27 2.37
C TYR A 474 21.76 -5.10 3.18
N ASN A 475 21.42 -5.01 4.46
CA ASN A 475 21.81 -3.90 5.34
C ASN A 475 22.86 -4.30 6.41
N GLY A 476 23.53 -5.44 6.24
CA GLY A 476 24.58 -5.88 7.14
C GLY A 476 25.96 -5.98 6.48
N THR A 477 26.93 -6.49 7.23
CA THR A 477 28.35 -6.53 6.82
C THR A 477 28.98 -7.92 6.92
N SER A 478 28.21 -8.96 7.25
CA SER A 478 28.70 -10.32 7.45
C SER A 478 27.73 -11.35 6.85
N PRO A 479 28.20 -12.56 6.51
CA PRO A 479 27.30 -13.62 6.05
C PRO A 479 26.15 -13.88 7.04
N SER A 480 24.96 -14.17 6.51
CA SER A 480 23.74 -14.35 7.30
C SER A 480 22.65 -15.05 6.46
N THR A 481 21.46 -15.19 7.02
CA THR A 481 20.24 -15.56 6.30
C THR A 481 19.17 -14.52 6.55
N ASP A 482 18.26 -14.35 5.61
CA ASP A 482 17.08 -13.52 5.75
C ASP A 482 15.90 -14.21 5.06
N ALA A 483 14.69 -13.71 5.28
CA ALA A 483 13.51 -14.25 4.63
C ALA A 483 12.41 -13.20 4.57
N LEU A 484 11.53 -13.34 3.58
CA LEU A 484 10.32 -12.55 3.47
C LEU A 484 9.14 -13.45 3.11
N THR A 485 7.94 -13.03 3.49
CA THR A 485 6.71 -13.81 3.25
C THR A 485 5.76 -13.04 2.34
N LEU A 486 5.24 -13.70 1.30
CA LEU A 486 4.34 -13.13 0.30
C LEU A 486 2.99 -13.87 0.23
N GLU A 487 1.92 -13.17 -0.10
CA GLU A 487 0.67 -13.74 -0.62
C GLU A 487 0.63 -13.54 -2.14
N ALA A 488 0.41 -14.61 -2.92
CA ALA A 488 0.20 -14.50 -4.37
C ALA A 488 -1.29 -14.48 -4.72
N ARG A 489 -1.65 -13.65 -5.71
CA ARG A 489 -3.00 -13.48 -6.20
C ARG A 489 -3.02 -13.36 -7.72
N ASP A 490 -4.06 -13.91 -8.34
CA ASP A 490 -4.37 -13.70 -9.75
C ASP A 490 -5.36 -12.55 -9.99
N PHE A 491 -5.41 -12.06 -11.23
CA PHE A 491 -6.28 -10.95 -11.63
C PHE A 491 -7.79 -11.22 -11.44
N GLN A 492 -8.23 -12.48 -11.33
CA GLN A 492 -9.64 -12.82 -11.08
C GLN A 492 -10.01 -12.72 -9.60
N GLY A 493 -9.05 -12.35 -8.74
CA GLY A 493 -9.23 -12.25 -7.29
C GLY A 493 -8.90 -13.55 -6.55
N GLY A 494 -8.41 -14.57 -7.25
CA GLY A 494 -8.06 -15.84 -6.66
C GLY A 494 -6.75 -15.77 -5.89
N ILE A 495 -6.77 -16.23 -4.65
CA ILE A 495 -5.60 -16.22 -3.76
C ILE A 495 -5.00 -17.62 -3.69
N TYR A 496 -3.69 -17.73 -3.90
CA TYR A 496 -2.97 -18.96 -3.65
C TYR A 496 -3.03 -19.30 -2.15
N ASN A 497 -3.47 -20.51 -1.83
CA ASN A 497 -3.91 -20.89 -0.49
C ASN A 497 -2.77 -21.02 0.55
N GLN A 498 -1.51 -20.90 0.15
CA GLN A 498 -0.35 -20.94 1.03
C GLN A 498 0.44 -19.63 0.92
N LEU A 499 1.01 -19.19 2.05
CA LEU A 499 1.99 -18.12 2.04
C LEU A 499 3.29 -18.61 1.41
N ILE A 500 3.95 -17.74 0.66
CA ILE A 500 5.22 -18.01 -0.02
C ILE A 500 6.33 -17.47 0.87
N ASN A 501 7.14 -18.35 1.44
CA ASN A 501 8.35 -17.96 2.14
C ASN A 501 9.53 -17.97 1.14
N LEU A 502 10.09 -16.79 0.87
CA LEU A 502 11.27 -16.61 0.02
C LEU A 502 12.51 -16.47 0.92
N ASN A 503 13.34 -17.51 0.94
CA ASN A 503 14.60 -17.50 1.70
C ASN A 503 15.67 -16.69 0.97
N ILE A 504 16.53 -16.03 1.72
CA ILE A 504 17.63 -15.22 1.22
C ILE A 504 18.91 -15.70 1.90
N ASN A 505 19.86 -16.18 1.11
CA ASN A 505 21.14 -16.65 1.58
C ASN A 505 22.18 -15.56 1.33
N ILE A 506 22.81 -15.06 2.40
CA ILE A 506 23.82 -13.99 2.32
C ILE A 506 25.19 -14.59 2.62
N ARG A 507 26.10 -14.53 1.64
CA ARG A 507 27.42 -15.18 1.71
C ARG A 507 28.59 -14.25 1.49
#